data_AF-A0A2V4C4Q0-F1
#
_entry.id   AF-A0A2V4C4Q0-F1
#
_cell.length_a   1.000
_cell.length_b   1.000
_cell.length_c   1.000
_cell.angle_alpha   90.00
_cell.angle_beta   90.00
_cell.angle_gamma   90.00
#
_symmetry.space_group_name_H-M   'P 1'
#
loop_
_entity.id
_entity.type
_entity.pdbx_description
1 polymer ?
#
loop_
_entity_poly.entity_id
_entity_poly.type
_entity_poly.pdbx_seq_one_letter_code
_entity_poly.pdbx_strand_id
1 'polypeptide(L)' 'MMIHQLKPSILVETPLGTGQAIFLIDYGMHQNTCWVVALQENGVIKHFDCNDVILSTNYTYGMNLRKNNFQDEKEAT' A
#
# COMPACT_ATOMS: atom_id res chain seq x y z
N MET A 1 -2.55 -13.51 14.63
CA MET A 1 -1.57 -13.32 13.55
C MET A 1 -1.97 -14.19 12.37
N MET A 2 -2.37 -13.59 11.24
CA MET A 2 -2.76 -14.28 10.00
C MET A 2 -2.04 -13.68 8.80
N ILE A 3 -1.69 -14.50 7.81
CA ILE A 3 -1.09 -14.03 6.55
C ILE A 3 -2.14 -14.16 5.45
N HIS A 4 -2.44 -13.05 4.79
CA HIS A 4 -3.41 -12.99 3.70
C HIS A 4 -2.71 -12.66 2.38
N GLN A 5 -2.68 -13.63 1.46
CA GLN A 5 -2.16 -13.40 0.13
C GLN A 5 -3.16 -12.59 -0.71
N LEU A 6 -2.67 -11.58 -1.40
CA LEU A 6 -3.46 -10.80 -2.36
C LEU A 6 -3.46 -11.53 -3.71
N LYS A 7 -4.65 -11.90 -4.19
CA LYS A 7 -4.86 -12.58 -5.47
C LYS A 7 -6.03 -11.91 -6.20
N PRO A 8 -5.77 -11.01 -7.16
CA PRO A 8 -4.47 -10.60 -7.69
C PRO A 8 -3.65 -9.70 -6.74
N SER A 9 -2.36 -9.51 -7.04
CA SER A 9 -1.57 -8.44 -6.40
C SER A 9 -2.15 -7.08 -6.77
N ILE A 10 -1.95 -6.12 -5.88
CA ILE A 10 -2.55 -4.79 -6.01
C ILE A 10 -1.43 -3.78 -6.22
N LEU A 11 -1.56 -2.89 -7.20
CA LEU A 11 -0.64 -1.78 -7.39
C LEU A 11 -0.95 -0.70 -6.35
N VAL A 12 0.06 -0.30 -5.59
CA VAL A 12 -0.06 0.65 -4.48
C VAL A 12 1.04 1.72 -4.55
N GLU A 13 0.75 2.90 -4.04
CA GLU A 13 1.71 3.94 -3.70
C GLU A 13 2.15 3.78 -2.25
N THR A 14 3.45 3.95 -2.02
CA THR A 14 4.07 3.95 -0.69
C THR A 14 4.93 5.22 -0.53
N PRO A 15 5.38 5.56 0.70
CA PRO A 15 6.33 6.66 0.89
C PRO A 15 7.65 6.50 0.11
N LEU A 16 7.99 5.27 -0.30
CA LEU A 16 9.18 4.95 -1.09
C LEU A 16 8.90 4.80 -2.59
N GLY A 17 7.67 5.10 -3.04
CA GLY A 17 7.25 5.00 -4.43
C GLY A 17 6.25 3.87 -4.68
N THR A 18 5.94 3.66 -5.97
CA THR A 18 4.95 2.69 -6.42
C THR A 18 5.47 1.24 -6.29
N GLY A 19 4.59 0.31 -5.91
CA GLY A 19 4.92 -1.10 -5.81
C GLY A 19 3.73 -2.03 -5.93
N GLN A 20 4.02 -3.33 -5.98
CA GLN A 20 3.02 -4.39 -6.00
C GLN A 20 2.87 -4.96 -4.59
N ALA A 21 1.70 -4.80 -3.98
CA ALA A 21 1.35 -5.47 -2.75
C ALA A 21 1.04 -6.95 -3.03
N ILE A 22 1.78 -7.84 -2.38
CA ILE A 22 1.75 -9.30 -2.65
C ILE A 22 0.91 -10.03 -1.60
N PHE A 23 1.10 -9.66 -0.33
CA PHE A 23 0.37 -10.20 0.81
C PHE A 23 0.46 -9.23 1.98
N LEU A 24 -0.41 -9.42 2.97
CA LEU A 24 -0.37 -8.69 4.23
C LEU A 24 -0.36 -9.64 5.43
N ILE A 25 0.15 -9.14 6.54
CA ILE A 25 0.21 -9.81 7.84
C ILE A 25 -0.71 -9.04 8.77
N ASP A 26 -1.75 -9.71 9.25
CA ASP A 26 -2.65 -9.18 10.27
C ASP A 26 -2.16 -9.60 11.66
N TYR A 27 -1.74 -8.63 12.46
CA TYR A 27 -1.28 -8.84 13.83
C TYR A 27 -2.42 -8.87 14.86
N GLY A 28 -3.65 -8.55 14.47
CA GLY A 28 -4.84 -8.49 15.31
C GLY A 28 -5.31 -7.06 15.60
N MET A 29 -6.43 -6.96 16.31
CA MET A 29 -7.21 -5.72 16.48
C MET A 29 -6.47 -4.49 17.06
N HIS A 30 -5.34 -4.69 17.74
CA HIS A 30 -4.60 -3.62 18.41
C HIS A 30 -3.36 -3.16 17.63
N GLN A 31 -3.12 -3.68 16.44
CA GLN A 31 -1.91 -3.42 15.66
C GLN A 31 -2.27 -3.20 14.18
N ASN A 32 -1.53 -2.32 13.49
CA ASN A 32 -1.71 -2.11 12.06
C ASN A 32 -1.39 -3.39 11.28
N THR A 33 -2.09 -3.60 10.18
CA THR A 33 -1.70 -4.64 9.22
C THR A 33 -0.38 -4.24 8.55
N CYS A 34 0.51 -5.21 8.37
CA CYS A 34 1.76 -5.01 7.66
C CYS A 34 1.62 -5.51 6.22
N TRP A 35 1.91 -4.65 5.26
CA TRP A 35 1.81 -4.90 3.84
C TRP A 35 3.19 -5.18 3.27
N VAL A 36 3.32 -6.30 2.57
CA VAL A 36 4.57 -6.68 1.90
C VAL A 36 4.47 -6.26 0.44
N VAL A 37 5.30 -5.27 0.09
CA VAL A 37 5.26 -4.60 -1.21
C VAL A 37 6.61 -4.77 -1.89
N ALA A 38 6.59 -5.23 -3.14
CA ALA A 38 7.76 -5.19 -4.02
C ALA A 38 7.75 -3.86 -4.78
N LEU A 39 8.77 -3.02 -4.53
CA LEU A 39 8.90 -1.72 -5.19
C LEU A 39 9.18 -1.90 -6.68
N GLN A 40 8.47 -1.15 -7.52
CA GLN A 40 8.56 -1.30 -8.97
C GLN A 40 9.91 -0.84 -9.53
N GLU A 41 10.54 0.17 -8.90
CA GLU A 41 11.79 0.76 -9.39
C GLU A 41 12.96 -0.23 -9.39
N ASN A 42 13.08 -1.04 -8.34
CA ASN A 42 14.29 -1.84 -8.09
C ASN A 42 14.00 -3.28 -7.62
N GLY A 43 12.72 -3.66 -7.47
CA GLY A 43 12.32 -4.98 -6.98
C GLY A 43 12.59 -5.23 -5.50
N VAL A 44 13.05 -4.22 -4.74
CA VAL A 44 13.27 -4.35 -3.30
C VAL A 44 11.94 -4.57 -2.59
N ILE A 45 11.90 -5.58 -1.73
CA ILE A 45 10.74 -5.89 -0.90
C ILE A 45 10.85 -5.11 0.41
N LYS A 46 9.78 -4.39 0.74
CA LYS A 46 9.65 -3.64 2.00
C LYS A 46 8.33 -3.95 2.68
N HIS A 47 8.33 -3.67 3.98
CA HIS A 47 7.16 -3.74 4.84
C HIS A 47 6.66 -2.33 5.10
N PHE A 48 5.37 -2.15 4.92
CA PHE A 48 4.65 -0.90 5.16
C PHE A 48 3.51 -1.18 6.13
N ASP A 49 3.16 -0.21 6.98
CA ASP A 49 1.92 -0.33 7.72
C ASP A 49 0.72 0.03 6.83
N CYS A 50 -0.50 -0.15 7.32
CA CYS A 50 -1.70 0.20 6.54
C CYS A 50 -1.87 1.70 6.27
N ASN A 51 -1.21 2.57 7.04
CA ASN A 51 -1.25 4.01 6.83
C ASN A 51 -0.29 4.42 5.70
N ASP A 52 0.78 3.66 5.47
CA ASP A 52 1.81 3.88 4.45
C ASP A 52 1.47 3.24 3.09
N VAL A 53 0.21 2.88 2.85
CA VAL A 53 -0.23 2.23 1.60
C VAL A 53 -1.46 2.92 1.05
N ILE A 54 -1.33 3.48 -0.16
CA ILE A 54 -2.45 4.05 -0.91
C ILE A 54 -2.65 3.22 -2.16
N LEU A 55 -3.89 2.91 -2.52
CA LEU A 55 -4.17 2.22 -3.77
C LEU A 55 -3.78 3.10 -4.97
N SER A 56 -3.02 2.57 -5.93
CA SER A 56 -2.68 3.34 -7.14
C SER A 56 -3.93 3.67 -7.98
N THR A 57 -3.87 4.76 -8.72
CA THR A 57 -4.98 5.18 -9.59
C THR A 57 -5.28 4.10 -10.62
N ASN A 58 -6.54 3.67 -10.65
CA ASN A 58 -7.03 2.68 -11.60
C ASN A 58 -8.31 3.17 -12.28
N TYR A 59 -8.19 3.59 -13.53
CA TYR A 59 -9.32 4.12 -14.30
C TYR A 59 -10.37 3.07 -14.65
N THR A 60 -9.96 1.82 -14.87
CA THR A 60 -10.87 0.71 -15.20
C THR A 60 -11.86 0.44 -14.06
N TYR A 61 -11.38 0.46 -12.82
CA TYR A 61 -12.19 0.22 -11.63
C TYR A 61 -12.65 1.51 -10.92
N GLY A 62 -12.32 2.69 -11.46
CA GLY A 62 -12.68 3.97 -10.84
C GLY A 62 -12.03 4.23 -9.48
N MET A 63 -10.84 3.67 -9.22
CA MET A 63 -10.18 3.72 -7.91
C MET A 63 -9.09 4.81 -7.86
N ASN A 64 -8.98 5.48 -6.71
CA ASN A 64 -8.05 6.60 -6.45
C ASN A 64 -7.97 7.65 -7.58
N LEU A 65 -9.13 8.08 -8.09
CA LEU A 65 -9.20 9.09 -9.16
C LEU A 65 -8.81 10.51 -8.70
N ARG A 66 -8.84 10.76 -7.39
CA ARG A 66 -8.39 12.02 -6.77
C ARG A 66 -6.86 12.10 -6.62
N LYS A 67 -6.14 11.00 -6.89
CA LYS A 67 -4.68 10.90 -6.79
C LYS A 67 -4.18 11.24 -5.38
N ASN A 68 -4.77 10.59 -4.37
CA ASN A 68 -4.32 10.70 -2.98
C ASN A 68 -2.81 10.40 -2.91
N ASN A 69 -2.10 11.14 -2.07
CA ASN A 69 -0.66 10.99 -1.86
C ASN A 69 -0.30 11.29 -0.39
N PHE A 70 0.92 10.94 0.03
CA PHE A 70 1.40 11.14 1.41
C PHE A 70 1.93 12.55 1.70
N GLN A 71 1.93 13.46 0.73
CA GLN A 71 2.37 14.85 0.91
C GLN A 71 1.21 15.73 1.39
N ASP A 72 -0.02 15.44 0.97
CA ASP A 72 -1.22 16.22 1.30
C ASP A 72 -1.52 16.30 2.81
N GLU A 73 -1.10 15.30 3.61
CA GLU A 73 -1.31 15.31 5.07
C GLU A 73 -0.40 16.31 5.82
N LYS A 74 0.73 16.71 5.22
CA LYS A 74 1.68 17.63 5.87
C LYS A 74 1.27 19.10 5.79
N GLU A 75 0.33 19.46 4.92
CA GLU A 75 -0.10 20.84 4.71
C GLU A 75 -1.32 21.23 5.57
N ALA A 76 -1.92 20.28 6.29
CA ALA A 76 -3.12 20.49 7.11
C ALA A 76 -2.84 20.72 8.61
N THR A 77 -1.57 20.91 9.02
CA THR A 77 -1.16 21.16 10.42
C THR A 77 -0.40 22.47 10.57
#